data_AF-A0A524CWK7-F1
#
_entry.id   AF-A0A524CWK7-F1
#
_cell.length_a   1.000
_cell.length_b   1.000
_cell.length_c   1.000
_cell.angle_alpha   90.00
_cell.angle_beta   90.00
_cell.angle_gamma   90.00
#
_symmetry.space_group_name_H-M   'P 1'
#
loop_
_entity.id
_entity.type
_entity.pdbx_description
1 polymer ?
#
loop_
_entity_poly.entity_id
_entity_poly.type
_entity_poly.pdbx_seq_one_letter_code
_entity_poly.pdbx_strand_id
1 'polypeptide(L)'
;MVNLEKKQLLQIGNILAVIATIVVNLLANIIPIGGNNTGELADLYPNLFVPAGYVFSIWFIIYVLITIFAIYQAKDFFKSEKEELPFIEKISVFFIIGSLGNILWIFFWHYRIIIGSVIAILVLFLSLLIIYLKLEIAISDAPRNEKLFVHLPISVYFGWLTVATVAQITVLLVDL
;
A
#
# COMPACT_ATOMS: atom_id res chain seq x y z
N MET A 1 29.05 -10.20 -11.91
CA MET A 1 28.02 -10.09 -10.85
C MET A 1 27.93 -8.63 -10.46
N VAL A 2 26.79 -7.98 -10.69
CA VAL A 2 26.59 -6.59 -10.25
C VAL A 2 26.46 -6.62 -8.73
N ASN A 3 27.43 -6.05 -8.01
CA ASN A 3 27.38 -5.97 -6.55
C ASN A 3 26.55 -4.74 -6.19
N LEU A 4 25.25 -4.94 -5.97
CA LEU A 4 24.32 -3.85 -5.64
C LEU A 4 24.51 -3.45 -4.19
N GLU A 5 24.55 -2.14 -3.94
CA GLU A 5 24.54 -1.63 -2.58
C GLU A 5 23.18 -1.91 -1.92
N LYS A 6 23.17 -2.11 -0.60
CA LYS A 6 21.95 -2.41 0.18
C LYS A 6 20.80 -1.44 -0.15
N LYS A 7 21.09 -0.15 -0.25
CA LYS A 7 20.13 0.89 -0.65
C LYS A 7 19.47 0.60 -2.01
N GLN A 8 20.27 0.21 -3.01
CA GLN A 8 19.79 -0.10 -4.36
C GLN A 8 18.89 -1.32 -4.37
N LEU A 9 19.23 -2.37 -3.62
CA LEU A 9 18.37 -3.54 -3.45
C LEU A 9 17.01 -3.17 -2.86
N LEU A 10 16.99 -2.31 -1.84
CA LEU A 10 15.75 -1.81 -1.23
C LEU A 10 14.94 -0.93 -2.19
N GLN A 11 15.60 -0.07 -2.97
CA GLN A 11 14.94 0.73 -4.01
C GLN A 11 14.27 -0.18 -5.06
N ILE A 12 14.99 -1.18 -5.58
CA ILE A 12 14.43 -2.16 -6.53
C ILE A 12 13.26 -2.90 -5.89
N GLY A 13 13.40 -3.33 -4.63
CA GLY A 13 12.35 -3.99 -3.87
C GLY A 13 11.07 -3.15 -3.77
N ASN A 14 11.18 -1.86 -3.43
CA ASN A 14 10.03 -0.96 -3.39
C ASN A 14 9.38 -0.77 -4.77
N ILE A 15 10.17 -0.64 -5.84
CA ILE A 15 9.65 -0.48 -7.20
C ILE A 15 8.86 -1.73 -7.62
N LEU A 16 9.44 -2.91 -7.41
CA LEU A 16 8.74 -4.17 -7.70
C LEU A 16 7.49 -4.34 -6.83
N ALA A 17 7.56 -3.94 -5.55
CA ALA A 17 6.42 -3.97 -4.64
C ALA A 17 5.27 -3.06 -5.12
N VAL A 18 5.56 -1.84 -5.58
CA VAL A 18 4.57 -0.92 -6.16
C VAL A 18 3.96 -1.52 -7.43
N ILE A 19 4.79 -2.00 -8.36
CA ILE A 19 4.32 -2.58 -9.63
C ILE A 19 3.43 -3.79 -9.35
N ALA A 20 3.88 -4.72 -8.51
CA ALA A 20 3.12 -5.92 -8.17
C ALA A 20 1.78 -5.58 -7.49
N THR A 21 1.79 -4.64 -6.55
CA THR A 21 0.57 -4.17 -5.86
C THR A 21 -0.44 -3.62 -6.86
N ILE A 22 -0.01 -2.69 -7.73
CA ILE A 22 -0.89 -2.07 -8.72
C ILE A 22 -1.42 -3.11 -9.71
N VAL A 23 -0.55 -3.98 -10.24
CA VAL A 23 -0.95 -5.02 -11.20
C VAL A 23 -1.97 -5.97 -10.57
N VAL A 24 -1.74 -6.48 -9.36
CA VAL A 24 -2.67 -7.40 -8.70
C VAL A 24 -4.03 -6.74 -8.45
N ASN A 25 -4.05 -5.49 -7.97
CA ASN A 25 -5.30 -4.77 -7.73
C ASN A 25 -6.04 -4.46 -9.04
N LEU A 26 -5.34 -4.07 -10.10
CA LEU A 26 -5.95 -3.84 -11.41
C LEU A 26 -6.53 -5.14 -11.97
N LEU A 27 -5.78 -6.24 -11.92
CA LEU A 27 -6.25 -7.55 -12.38
C LEU A 27 -7.49 -8.00 -11.61
N ALA A 28 -7.53 -7.78 -10.30
CA ALA A 28 -8.70 -8.11 -9.48
C ALA A 28 -9.98 -7.36 -9.87
N ASN A 29 -9.86 -6.19 -10.49
CA ASN A 29 -11.00 -5.39 -10.97
C ASN A 29 -11.30 -5.59 -12.47
N ILE A 30 -10.31 -5.93 -13.30
CA ILE A 30 -10.47 -6.13 -14.76
C ILE A 30 -10.85 -7.58 -15.08
N ILE A 31 -10.16 -8.54 -14.46
CA ILE A 31 -10.38 -9.98 -14.62
C ILE A 31 -10.92 -10.44 -13.26
N PRO A 32 -12.21 -10.18 -12.93
CA PRO A 32 -12.74 -10.33 -11.58
C PRO A 32 -12.36 -11.68 -10.99
N ILE A 33 -11.32 -11.68 -10.16
CA ILE A 33 -10.76 -12.88 -9.55
C ILE A 33 -11.87 -13.40 -8.62
N GLY A 34 -12.38 -14.62 -8.84
CA GLY A 34 -13.54 -15.10 -8.08
C GLY A 34 -14.89 -14.50 -8.50
N GLY A 35 -14.97 -13.85 -9.67
CA GLY A 35 -16.23 -13.49 -10.34
C GLY A 35 -16.87 -12.17 -9.93
N ASN A 36 -16.32 -11.46 -8.93
CA ASN A 36 -16.77 -10.12 -8.52
C ASN A 36 -15.58 -9.17 -8.45
N ASN A 37 -15.79 -7.88 -8.71
CA ASN A 37 -14.79 -6.87 -8.39
C ASN A 37 -14.73 -6.59 -6.88
N THR A 38 -13.72 -5.84 -6.43
CA THR A 38 -13.48 -5.62 -5.00
C THR A 38 -14.64 -4.92 -4.28
N GLY A 39 -15.31 -3.98 -4.96
CA GLY A 39 -16.46 -3.23 -4.42
C GLY A 39 -17.74 -4.06 -4.42
N GLU A 40 -18.02 -4.78 -5.50
CA GLU A 40 -19.16 -5.71 -5.59
C GLU A 40 -19.11 -6.78 -4.51
N LEU A 41 -17.91 -7.26 -4.17
CA LEU A 41 -17.74 -8.22 -3.09
C LEU A 41 -18.06 -7.62 -1.72
N ALA A 42 -17.82 -6.32 -1.52
CA ALA A 42 -18.20 -5.63 -0.29
C ALA A 42 -19.71 -5.48 -0.17
N ASP A 43 -20.42 -5.28 -1.28
CA ASP A 43 -21.88 -5.18 -1.31
C ASP A 43 -22.58 -6.49 -0.91
N LEU A 44 -21.88 -7.63 -0.99
CA LEU A 44 -22.39 -8.93 -0.52
C LEU A 44 -22.43 -9.05 1.01
N TYR A 45 -21.78 -8.14 1.75
CA TYR A 45 -21.74 -8.10 3.21
C TYR A 45 -22.39 -6.81 3.74
N PRO A 46 -23.70 -6.63 3.55
CA PRO A 46 -24.38 -5.37 3.87
C PRO A 46 -24.24 -5.03 5.35
N ASN A 47 -23.64 -3.88 5.63
CA ASN A 47 -23.50 -3.33 6.97
C ASN A 47 -23.46 -1.80 6.92
N LEU A 48 -23.65 -1.16 8.08
CA LEU A 48 -23.74 0.31 8.19
C LEU A 48 -22.42 1.04 7.85
N PHE A 49 -21.33 0.30 7.66
CA PHE A 49 -20.00 0.84 7.40
C PHE A 49 -19.44 0.48 6.01
N VAL A 50 -20.17 -0.28 5.18
CA VAL A 50 -19.75 -0.54 3.79
C VAL A 50 -19.68 0.79 3.05
N PRO A 51 -18.51 1.18 2.53
CA PRO A 51 -18.41 2.39 1.73
C PRO A 51 -19.20 2.23 0.44
N ALA A 52 -19.91 3.27 0.01
CA ALA A 52 -20.51 3.28 -1.31
C ALA A 52 -19.46 2.99 -2.40
N GLY A 53 -19.84 2.30 -3.48
CA GLY A 53 -18.90 1.83 -4.51
C GLY A 53 -17.94 2.91 -5.06
N TYR A 54 -18.39 4.16 -5.20
CA TYR A 54 -17.54 5.27 -5.66
C TYR A 54 -16.40 5.61 -4.69
N VAL A 55 -16.51 5.29 -3.40
CA VAL A 55 -15.47 5.55 -2.39
C VAL A 55 -14.22 4.74 -2.68
N PHE A 56 -14.35 3.57 -3.31
CA PHE A 56 -13.21 2.76 -3.75
C PHE A 56 -12.35 3.45 -4.83
N SER A 57 -12.83 4.53 -5.47
CA SER A 57 -12.01 5.33 -6.40
C SER A 57 -10.76 5.95 -5.75
N ILE A 58 -10.72 6.06 -4.43
CA ILE A 58 -9.52 6.53 -3.71
C ILE A 58 -8.29 5.65 -3.94
N TRP A 59 -8.48 4.36 -4.27
CA TRP A 59 -7.39 3.47 -4.66
C TRP A 59 -6.60 3.99 -5.86
N PHE A 60 -7.27 4.61 -6.84
CA PHE A 60 -6.59 5.24 -7.97
C PHE A 60 -5.63 6.35 -7.51
N ILE A 61 -6.09 7.21 -6.59
CA ILE A 61 -5.26 8.29 -6.02
C ILE A 61 -4.06 7.68 -5.28
N ILE A 62 -4.28 6.64 -4.48
CA ILE A 62 -3.21 5.93 -3.78
C ILE A 62 -2.19 5.34 -4.76
N TYR A 63 -2.64 4.68 -5.83
CA TYR A 63 -1.76 4.09 -6.85
C TYR A 63 -0.91 5.15 -7.55
N VAL A 64 -1.48 6.31 -7.88
CA VAL A 64 -0.73 7.44 -8.45
C VAL A 64 0.32 7.92 -7.44
N LEU A 65 -0.04 8.10 -6.17
CA LEU A 65 0.88 8.59 -5.15
C LEU A 65 2.04 7.61 -4.86
N ILE A 66 1.78 6.31 -4.74
CA ILE A 66 2.84 5.31 -4.54
C ILE A 66 3.70 5.13 -5.80
N THR A 67 3.15 5.38 -6.99
CA THR A 67 3.92 5.42 -8.24
C THR A 67 4.85 6.62 -8.26
N ILE A 68 4.38 7.79 -7.84
CA ILE A 68 5.21 8.99 -7.68
C ILE A 68 6.35 8.73 -6.68
N PHE A 69 6.05 8.08 -5.55
CA PHE A 69 7.07 7.63 -4.59
C PHE A 69 8.12 6.74 -5.27
N ALA A 70 7.70 5.70 -6.00
CA ALA A 70 8.60 4.79 -6.72
C ALA A 70 9.46 5.53 -7.76
N ILE A 71 8.88 6.45 -8.53
CA ILE A 71 9.61 7.27 -9.51
C ILE A 71 10.62 8.18 -8.80
N TYR A 72 10.23 8.82 -7.69
CA TYR A 72 11.10 9.72 -6.94
C TYR A 72 12.38 9.02 -6.48
N GLN A 73 12.26 7.85 -5.85
CA GLN A 73 13.43 7.07 -5.44
C GLN A 73 14.19 6.44 -6.62
N ALA A 74 13.53 6.19 -7.76
CA ALA A 74 14.18 5.60 -8.94
C ALA A 74 15.07 6.60 -9.70
N LYS A 75 14.82 7.91 -9.59
CA LYS A 75 15.65 8.95 -10.22
C LYS A 75 17.11 8.85 -9.82
N ASP A 76 17.39 8.39 -8.60
CA ASP A 76 18.74 8.16 -8.08
C ASP A 76 19.54 7.12 -8.87
N PHE A 77 18.90 6.17 -9.57
CA PHE A 77 19.62 5.23 -10.45
C PHE A 77 20.29 5.92 -11.64
N PHE A 78 19.68 6.98 -12.16
CA PHE A 78 20.11 7.67 -13.37
C PHE A 78 21.05 8.86 -13.10
N LYS A 79 21.26 9.22 -11.83
CA LYS A 79 22.21 10.26 -11.46
C LYS A 79 23.64 9.72 -11.37
N SER A 80 24.59 10.52 -11.86
CA SER A 80 26.03 10.28 -11.75
C SER A 80 26.51 10.37 -10.29
N GLU A 81 26.00 11.34 -9.54
CA GLU A 81 26.19 11.46 -8.09
C GLU A 81 24.95 10.92 -7.38
N LYS A 82 25.15 9.94 -6.48
CA LYS A 82 24.05 9.30 -5.74
C LYS A 82 23.56 10.22 -4.63
N GLU A 83 22.25 10.37 -4.53
CA GLU A 83 21.62 11.15 -3.46
C GLU A 83 21.63 10.37 -2.15
N GLU A 84 21.85 11.03 -1.02
CA GLU A 84 21.58 10.43 0.27
C GLU A 84 20.05 10.37 0.48
N LEU A 85 19.48 9.16 0.39
CA LEU A 85 18.05 8.91 0.61
C LEU A 85 17.86 8.09 1.89
N PRO A 86 18.03 8.69 3.09
CA PRO A 86 18.06 7.97 4.36
C PRO A 86 16.74 7.26 4.67
N PHE A 87 15.61 7.75 4.14
CA PHE A 87 14.31 7.11 4.32
C PHE A 87 14.26 5.70 3.72
N ILE A 88 15.02 5.40 2.65
CA ILE A 88 15.01 4.09 1.98
C ILE A 88 15.34 2.98 2.98
N GLU A 89 16.44 3.11 3.72
CA GLU A 89 16.82 2.08 4.68
C GLU A 89 15.87 2.01 5.89
N LYS A 90 15.27 3.14 6.26
CA LYS A 90 14.34 3.21 7.39
C LYS A 90 13.02 2.48 7.10
N ILE A 91 12.48 2.61 5.88
CA ILE A 91 11.08 2.24 5.61
C ILE A 91 10.90 1.07 4.63
N SER A 92 11.86 0.80 3.75
CA SER A 92 11.62 -0.08 2.58
C SER A 92 11.20 -1.50 2.96
N VAL A 93 11.79 -2.07 4.01
CA VAL A 93 11.39 -3.42 4.47
C VAL A 93 9.92 -3.45 4.87
N PHE A 94 9.46 -2.47 5.65
CA PHE A 94 8.06 -2.37 6.05
C PHE A 94 7.16 -2.07 4.85
N PHE A 95 7.63 -1.26 3.90
CA PHE A 95 6.87 -0.96 2.68
C PHE A 95 6.65 -2.21 1.83
N ILE A 96 7.68 -3.05 1.68
CA ILE A 96 7.61 -4.33 0.97
C ILE A 96 6.67 -5.30 1.70
N ILE A 97 6.81 -5.44 3.04
CA ILE A 97 5.92 -6.28 3.85
C ILE A 97 4.45 -5.81 3.73
N GLY A 98 4.21 -4.51 3.82
CA GLY A 98 2.88 -3.93 3.64
C GLY A 98 2.32 -4.21 2.24
N SER A 99 3.14 -4.09 1.20
CA SER A 99 2.75 -4.40 -0.18
C SER A 99 2.38 -5.87 -0.36
N LEU A 100 3.13 -6.80 0.27
CA LEU A 100 2.76 -8.21 0.32
C LEU A 100 1.44 -8.41 1.07
N GLY A 101 1.22 -7.70 2.18
CA GLY A 101 -0.06 -7.68 2.89
C GLY A 101 -1.21 -7.22 1.99
N ASN A 102 -1.03 -6.17 1.18
CA ASN A 102 -2.03 -5.71 0.21
C ASN A 102 -2.36 -6.77 -0.84
N ILE A 103 -1.32 -7.38 -1.43
CA ILE A 103 -1.47 -8.43 -2.44
C ILE A 103 -2.22 -9.64 -1.86
N LEU A 104 -1.83 -10.10 -0.68
CA LEU A 104 -2.49 -11.20 0.02
C LEU A 104 -3.94 -10.86 0.38
N TRP A 105 -4.19 -9.62 0.78
CA TRP A 105 -5.54 -9.14 1.06
C TRP A 105 -6.44 -9.29 -0.17
N ILE A 106 -5.99 -8.88 -1.35
CA ILE A 106 -6.75 -9.06 -2.60
C ILE A 106 -7.12 -10.53 -2.81
N PHE A 107 -6.16 -11.45 -2.70
CA PHE A 107 -6.45 -12.87 -2.90
C PHE A 107 -7.43 -13.41 -1.85
N PHE A 108 -7.18 -13.15 -0.56
CA PHE A 108 -8.07 -13.62 0.49
C PHE A 108 -9.46 -13.03 0.39
N TRP A 109 -9.57 -11.74 0.08
CA TRP A 109 -10.84 -11.06 -0.13
C TRP A 109 -11.60 -11.71 -1.28
N HIS A 110 -10.99 -11.81 -2.46
CA HIS A 110 -11.63 -12.37 -3.66
C HIS A 110 -11.98 -13.87 -3.55
N TYR A 111 -11.25 -14.63 -2.73
CA TYR A 111 -11.60 -16.02 -2.39
C TYR A 111 -12.52 -16.16 -1.17
N ARG A 112 -13.02 -15.04 -0.60
CA ARG A 112 -13.90 -14.99 0.58
C ARG A 112 -13.31 -15.64 1.83
N ILE A 113 -11.98 -15.65 1.94
CA ILE A 113 -11.26 -16.09 3.13
C ILE A 113 -11.21 -14.89 4.09
N ILE A 114 -12.33 -14.59 4.74
CA ILE A 114 -12.54 -13.32 5.47
C ILE A 114 -11.52 -13.10 6.59
N ILE A 115 -11.27 -14.10 7.43
CA ILE A 115 -10.25 -14.03 8.50
C ILE A 115 -8.85 -13.77 7.90
N GLY A 116 -8.51 -14.43 6.80
CA GLY A 116 -7.26 -14.20 6.08
C GLY A 116 -7.13 -12.76 5.58
N SER A 117 -8.22 -12.21 5.04
CA SER A 117 -8.26 -10.82 4.58
C SER A 117 -8.05 -9.83 5.74
N VAL A 118 -8.66 -10.08 6.90
CA VAL A 118 -8.45 -9.25 8.11
C VAL A 118 -6.99 -9.30 8.57
N ILE A 119 -6.37 -10.48 8.60
CA ILE A 119 -4.95 -10.60 8.97
C ILE A 119 -4.07 -9.82 7.97
N ALA A 120 -4.33 -9.97 6.66
CA ALA A 120 -3.56 -9.31 5.63
C ALA A 120 -3.70 -7.76 5.66
N ILE A 121 -4.91 -7.25 5.87
CA ILE A 121 -5.13 -5.79 5.99
C ILE A 121 -4.49 -5.23 7.26
N LEU A 122 -4.47 -5.98 8.37
CA LEU A 122 -3.76 -5.60 9.59
C LEU A 122 -2.24 -5.58 9.39
N VAL A 123 -1.66 -6.53 8.66
CA VAL A 123 -0.23 -6.51 8.30
C VAL A 123 0.10 -5.25 7.48
N LEU A 124 -0.73 -4.92 6.50
CA LEU A 124 -0.59 -3.69 5.72
C LEU A 124 -0.72 -2.43 6.60
N PHE A 125 -1.73 -2.38 7.46
CA PHE A 125 -1.98 -1.27 8.39
C PHE A 125 -0.79 -1.03 9.32
N LEU A 126 -0.32 -2.07 10.01
CA LEU A 126 0.81 -1.99 10.94
C LEU A 126 2.09 -1.60 10.22
N SER A 127 2.30 -2.10 9.01
CA SER A 127 3.44 -1.71 8.17
C SER A 127 3.42 -0.22 7.87
N LEU A 128 2.28 0.33 7.43
CA LEU A 128 2.13 1.76 7.16
C LEU A 128 2.24 2.62 8.42
N LEU A 129 1.71 2.15 9.56
CA LEU A 129 1.87 2.84 10.84
C LEU A 129 3.35 2.93 11.24
N ILE A 130 4.10 1.83 11.13
CA ILE A 130 5.54 1.83 11.44
C ILE A 130 6.29 2.79 10.51
N ILE A 131 5.95 2.81 9.21
CA ILE A 131 6.55 3.76 8.26
C ILE A 131 6.22 5.20 8.66
N TYR A 132 4.96 5.49 8.96
CA TYR A 132 4.50 6.82 9.39
C TYR A 132 5.29 7.32 10.60
N LEU A 133 5.49 6.45 11.61
CA LEU A 133 6.26 6.77 12.81
C LEU A 133 7.76 6.92 12.51
N LYS A 134 8.35 6.05 11.68
CA LYS A 134 9.78 6.10 11.33
C LYS A 134 10.17 7.30 10.47
N LEU A 135 9.22 7.85 9.72
CA LEU A 135 9.37 9.09 8.98
C LEU A 135 9.08 10.34 9.84
N GLU A 136 8.61 10.13 11.07
CA GLU A 136 8.22 11.20 12.00
C GLU A 136 7.30 12.22 11.30
N ILE A 137 6.33 11.70 10.54
CA ILE A 137 5.44 12.53 9.72
C ILE A 137 4.73 13.55 10.62
N ALA A 138 4.67 14.79 10.12
CA ALA A 138 4.19 16.00 10.80
C ALA A 138 5.15 16.65 11.82
N ILE A 139 6.24 15.99 12.21
CA ILE A 139 7.19 16.51 13.21
C ILE A 139 8.57 16.76 12.57
N SER A 140 9.00 15.93 11.62
CA SER A 140 10.34 16.04 11.03
C SER A 140 10.54 17.28 10.16
N ASP A 141 11.77 17.79 10.18
CA ASP A 141 12.28 18.86 9.30
C ASP A 141 12.74 18.33 7.94
N ALA A 142 12.14 17.22 7.48
CA ALA A 142 12.44 16.62 6.18
C ALA A 142 12.31 17.64 5.03
N PRO A 143 13.16 17.55 4.00
CA PRO A 143 13.13 18.48 2.87
C PRO A 143 11.78 18.42 2.14
N ARG A 144 11.39 19.52 1.50
CA ARG A 144 10.08 19.67 0.83
C ARG A 144 9.78 18.54 -0.16
N ASN A 145 10.80 18.08 -0.89
CA ASN A 145 10.66 16.98 -1.84
C ASN A 145 10.33 15.66 -1.14
N GLU A 146 10.96 15.35 -0.01
CA GLU A 146 10.64 14.14 0.78
C GLU A 146 9.24 14.23 1.38
N LYS A 147 8.85 15.39 1.90
CA LYS A 147 7.47 15.62 2.39
C LYS A 147 6.43 15.39 1.29
N LEU A 148 6.70 15.85 0.06
CA LEU A 148 5.76 15.76 -1.05
C LEU A 148 5.73 14.36 -1.71
N PHE A 149 6.89 13.72 -1.89
CA PHE A 149 7.01 12.48 -2.66
C PHE A 149 7.12 11.22 -1.80
N VAL A 150 7.29 11.36 -0.48
CA VAL A 150 7.36 10.23 0.45
C VAL A 150 6.27 10.35 1.52
N HIS A 151 6.23 11.46 2.28
CA HIS A 151 5.29 11.57 3.40
C HIS A 151 3.84 11.63 2.92
N LEU A 152 3.53 12.45 1.92
CA LEU A 152 2.17 12.58 1.41
C LEU A 152 1.60 11.24 0.89
N PRO A 153 2.30 10.46 0.03
CA PRO A 153 1.85 9.13 -0.37
C PRO A 153 1.56 8.20 0.81
N ILE A 154 2.46 8.12 1.78
CA ILE A 154 2.30 7.26 2.97
C ILE A 154 1.11 7.72 3.81
N SER A 155 0.95 9.02 4.06
CA SER A 155 -0.14 9.57 4.87
C SER A 155 -1.51 9.33 4.25
N VAL A 156 -1.65 9.54 2.94
CA VAL A 156 -2.92 9.29 2.23
C VAL A 156 -3.25 7.80 2.26
N TYR A 157 -2.25 6.95 2.01
CA TYR A 157 -2.45 5.51 2.01
C TYR A 157 -2.82 5.00 3.42
N PHE A 158 -2.09 5.42 4.44
CA PHE A 158 -2.36 5.06 5.83
C PHE A 158 -3.74 5.55 6.29
N GLY A 159 -4.09 6.80 5.96
CA GLY A 159 -5.39 7.36 6.27
C GLY A 159 -6.54 6.53 5.70
N TRP A 160 -6.45 6.11 4.44
CA TRP A 160 -7.45 5.22 3.85
C TRP A 160 -7.51 3.86 4.55
N LEU A 161 -6.35 3.29 4.89
CA LEU A 161 -6.27 1.99 5.56
C LEU A 161 -6.93 1.99 6.94
N THR A 162 -7.03 3.12 7.63
CA THR A 162 -7.82 3.22 8.87
C THR A 162 -9.29 2.88 8.62
N VAL A 163 -9.89 3.47 7.58
CA VAL A 163 -11.30 3.23 7.19
C VAL A 163 -11.47 1.81 6.68
N ALA A 164 -10.57 1.36 5.79
CA ALA A 164 -10.64 0.02 5.21
C ALA A 164 -10.53 -1.09 6.28
N THR A 165 -9.69 -0.89 7.30
CA THR A 165 -9.55 -1.85 8.40
C THR A 165 -10.84 -1.94 9.23
N VAL A 166 -11.46 -0.81 9.56
CA VAL A 166 -12.74 -0.81 10.28
C VAL A 166 -13.82 -1.51 9.46
N ALA A 167 -13.94 -1.17 8.17
CA ALA A 167 -14.88 -1.82 7.25
C ALA A 167 -14.66 -3.35 7.18
N GLN A 168 -13.40 -3.79 7.09
CA GLN A 168 -13.07 -5.20 7.01
C GLN A 168 -13.42 -5.96 8.30
N ILE A 169 -13.20 -5.35 9.47
CA ILE A 169 -13.60 -5.92 10.75
C ILE A 169 -15.13 -5.99 10.84
N THR A 170 -15.85 -4.97 10.40
CA THR A 170 -17.32 -5.00 10.37
C THR A 170 -17.83 -6.14 9.47
N VAL A 171 -17.21 -6.35 8.31
CA VAL A 171 -17.54 -7.49 7.44
C VAL A 171 -17.32 -8.82 8.17
N LEU A 172 -16.18 -9.00 8.84
CA LEU A 172 -15.92 -10.21 9.63
C LEU A 172 -16.99 -10.44 10.70
N LEU A 173 -17.40 -9.39 11.42
CA LEU A 173 -18.42 -9.50 12.47
C LEU A 173 -19.82 -9.86 11.94
N VAL A 174 -20.11 -9.54 10.67
CA VAL A 174 -21.37 -9.91 10.00
C VAL A 174 -21.32 -11.31 9.40
N ASP A 175 -20.13 -11.79 9.02
CA ASP A 175 -19.91 -13.12 8.47
C ASP A 175 -19.94 -14.25 9.53
N LEU A 176 -19.67 -13.92 10.80
CA LEU A 176 -19.74 -14.83 11.96
C LEU A 176 -21.19 -15.15 12.38
#